data_AF-A0AAD9KLG1-F1
#
_entry.id   AF-A0AAD9KLG1-F1
#
_cell.length_a   1.000
_cell.length_b   1.000
_cell.length_c   1.000
_cell.angle_alpha   90.00
_cell.angle_beta   90.00
_cell.angle_gamma   90.00
#
_symmetry.space_group_name_H-M   'P 1'
#
loop_
_entity.id
_entity.type
_entity.pdbx_description
1 polymer ?
#
loop_
_entity_poly.entity_id
_entity_poly.type
_entity_poly.pdbx_seq_one_letter_code
_entity_poly.pdbx_strand_id
1 'polypeptide(L)'
;MSHNAFNHQHGLFTFFWGETMDVEKLSTLHSMEFIEALLTVSAHIQKLELSQTETIILSCIPLFFTDRCKLKCPEKAEEGQRLMLETFSYLLGKMHPEDPMRLAQCLLLFPELRSCSILFSKEEENFTVTWNDKVNFPPLLYELWSP
;
A
#
# COMPACT_ATOMS: atom_id res chain seq x y z
N MET A 1 -0.89 1.75 -5.74
CA MET A 1 0.56 1.98 -5.55
C MET A 1 1.22 1.80 -6.91
N SER A 2 1.93 2.81 -7.44
CA SER A 2 2.64 2.66 -8.72
C SER A 2 3.92 1.87 -8.47
N HIS A 3 4.10 0.72 -9.12
CA HIS A 3 5.33 -0.08 -9.03
C HIS A 3 6.58 0.71 -9.46
N ASN A 4 6.40 1.84 -10.15
CA ASN A 4 7.47 2.74 -10.60
C ASN A 4 7.81 3.85 -9.59
N ALA A 5 7.17 3.89 -8.43
CA ALA A 5 7.46 4.92 -7.44
C ALA A 5 8.88 4.79 -6.85
N PHE A 6 9.45 3.58 -6.84
CA PHE A 6 10.81 3.34 -6.37
C PHE A 6 11.74 2.95 -7.52
N ASN A 7 12.84 3.69 -7.66
CA ASN A 7 13.97 3.27 -8.48
C ASN A 7 15.04 2.67 -7.56
N HIS A 8 15.04 1.34 -7.43
CA HIS A 8 15.97 0.63 -6.56
C HIS A 8 17.43 0.72 -7.03
N GLN A 9 17.68 0.90 -8.32
CA GLN A 9 19.03 1.03 -8.86
C GLN A 9 19.72 2.32 -8.39
N HIS A 10 18.94 3.40 -8.28
CA HIS A 10 19.45 4.71 -7.91
C HIS A 10 19.05 5.17 -6.50
N GLY A 11 18.32 4.34 -5.74
CA GLY A 11 17.88 4.70 -4.39
C GLY A 11 16.92 5.90 -4.38
N LEU A 12 16.04 6.00 -5.39
CA LEU A 12 15.15 7.15 -5.55
C LEU A 12 13.69 6.78 -5.31
N PHE A 13 12.94 7.68 -4.69
CA PHE A 13 11.49 7.62 -4.54
C PHE A 13 10.85 8.78 -5.30
N THR A 14 9.82 8.47 -6.09
CA THR A 14 9.04 9.45 -6.87
C THR A 14 7.62 9.52 -6.33
N PHE A 15 7.24 10.71 -5.87
CA PHE A 15 5.90 11.01 -5.38
C PHE A 15 4.88 10.96 -6.51
N PHE A 16 3.59 10.81 -6.15
CA PHE A 16 2.51 10.76 -7.14
C PHE A 16 2.33 12.05 -7.93
N TRP A 17 2.84 13.19 -7.44
CA TRP A 17 2.85 14.48 -8.14
C TRP A 17 4.11 14.70 -9.00
N GLY A 18 5.03 13.72 -9.06
CA GLY A 18 6.15 13.70 -9.99
C GLY A 18 7.50 14.19 -9.45
N GLU A 19 7.57 14.69 -8.21
CA GLU A 19 8.87 14.99 -7.59
C GLU A 19 9.60 13.71 -7.18
N THR A 20 10.92 13.73 -7.30
CA THR A 20 11.79 12.61 -6.94
C THR A 20 12.74 13.02 -5.83
N MET A 21 12.91 12.17 -4.82
CA MET A 21 13.87 12.35 -3.74
C MET A 21 14.73 11.10 -3.53
N ASP A 22 15.90 11.31 -2.97
CA ASP A 22 16.78 10.25 -2.51
C ASP A 22 16.23 9.60 -1.23
N VAL A 23 16.41 8.29 -1.08
CA VAL A 23 16.03 7.53 0.12
C VAL A 23 16.72 8.09 1.38
N GLU A 24 17.97 8.55 1.29
CA GLU A 24 18.66 9.22 2.40
C GLU A 24 17.89 10.47 2.84
N LYS A 25 17.37 11.27 1.91
CA LYS A 25 16.54 12.43 2.26
C LYS A 25 15.20 12.00 2.83
N LEU A 26 14.60 10.91 2.32
CA LEU A 26 13.35 10.37 2.86
C LEU A 26 13.52 9.94 4.33
N SER A 27 14.70 9.44 4.70
CA SER A 27 15.04 9.06 6.08
C SER A 27 15.15 10.21 7.09
N THR A 28 15.11 11.45 6.60
CA THR A 28 14.96 12.62 7.48
C THR A 28 13.51 12.89 7.88
N LEU A 29 12.54 12.35 7.11
CA LEU A 29 11.11 12.54 7.31
C LEU A 29 10.46 11.34 7.98
N HIS A 30 10.95 10.14 7.67
CA HIS A 30 10.44 8.87 8.16
C HIS A 30 11.54 8.06 8.85
N SER A 31 11.14 7.15 9.73
CA SER A 31 12.03 6.18 10.35
C SER A 31 12.65 5.25 9.30
N MET A 32 13.88 4.83 9.56
CA MET A 32 14.55 3.82 8.72
C MET A 32 13.78 2.50 8.67
N GLU A 33 13.14 2.11 9.77
CA GLU A 33 12.31 0.90 9.84
C GLU A 33 11.15 0.94 8.82
N PHE A 34 10.44 2.07 8.74
CA PHE A 34 9.37 2.25 7.75
C PHE A 34 9.91 2.26 6.32
N ILE A 35 11.02 2.96 6.08
CA ILE A 35 11.64 3.05 4.75
C ILE A 35 12.12 1.69 4.24
N GLU A 36 12.78 0.90 5.09
CA GLU A 36 13.23 -0.44 4.75
C GLU A 36 12.04 -1.38 4.45
N ALA A 37 10.97 -1.28 5.23
CA ALA A 37 9.75 -2.04 4.98
C ALA A 37 9.12 -1.64 3.63
N LEU A 38 9.04 -0.33 3.34
CA LEU A 38 8.50 0.21 2.10
C LEU A 38 9.34 -0.21 0.87
N LEU A 39 10.67 -0.17 0.98
CA LEU A 39 11.59 -0.64 -0.07
C LEU A 39 11.46 -2.15 -0.31
N THR A 40 11.29 -2.93 0.75
CA THR A 40 11.10 -4.38 0.64
C THR A 40 9.83 -4.70 -0.14
N VAL A 41 8.72 -4.07 0.25
CA VAL A 41 7.43 -4.24 -0.42
C VAL A 41 7.47 -3.73 -1.85
N SER A 42 8.10 -2.59 -2.13
CA SER A 42 8.19 -2.08 -3.49
C SER A 42 8.99 -3.01 -4.40
N ALA A 43 10.07 -3.60 -3.90
CA ALA A 43 10.85 -4.58 -4.65
C ALA A 43 10.03 -5.84 -4.95
N HIS A 44 9.21 -6.31 -4.00
CA HIS A 44 8.28 -7.43 -4.23
C HIS A 44 7.23 -7.09 -5.28
N ILE A 45 6.61 -5.92 -5.21
CA ILE A 45 5.62 -5.46 -6.20
C ILE A 45 6.26 -5.39 -7.59
N GLN A 46 7.49 -4.90 -7.73
CA GLN A 46 8.18 -4.83 -9.02
C GLN A 46 8.44 -6.21 -9.62
N LYS A 47 8.85 -7.18 -8.80
CA LYS A 47 9.09 -8.57 -9.26
C LYS A 47 7.83 -9.26 -9.79
N LEU A 48 6.65 -8.82 -9.37
CA LEU A 48 5.39 -9.36 -9.89
C LEU A 48 5.05 -8.85 -11.28
N GLU A 49 5.73 -7.80 -11.77
CA GLU A 49 5.58 -7.24 -13.13
C GLU A 49 4.10 -7.08 -13.54
N LEU A 50 3.27 -6.61 -12.60
CA LEU A 50 1.83 -6.49 -12.81
C LEU A 50 1.55 -5.43 -13.88
N SER A 51 0.70 -5.79 -14.83
CA SER A 51 0.11 -4.82 -15.75
C SER A 51 -0.67 -3.74 -14.99
N GLN A 52 -1.00 -2.65 -15.68
CA GLN A 52 -1.81 -1.57 -15.10
C GLN A 52 -3.16 -2.08 -14.59
N THR A 53 -3.84 -2.94 -15.37
CA THR A 53 -5.14 -3.51 -15.01
C THR A 53 -5.04 -4.40 -13.77
N GLU A 54 -4.03 -5.27 -13.69
CA GLU A 54 -3.79 -6.13 -12.53
C GLU A 54 -3.47 -5.31 -11.28
N THR A 55 -2.64 -4.27 -11.43
CA THR A 55 -2.30 -3.34 -10.35
C THR A 55 -3.54 -2.65 -9.80
N ILE A 56 -4.45 -2.19 -10.68
CA ILE A 56 -5.70 -1.53 -10.28
C ILE A 56 -6.58 -2.51 -9.48
N ILE A 57 -6.85 -3.69 -10.04
CA ILE A 57 -7.71 -4.69 -9.38
C ILE A 57 -7.12 -5.11 -8.03
N LEU A 58 -5.82 -5.38 -7.96
CA LEU A 58 -5.14 -5.73 -6.72
C LEU A 58 -5.26 -4.62 -5.67
N SER A 59 -5.15 -3.35 -6.09
CA SER A 59 -5.27 -2.19 -5.19
C SER A 59 -6.68 -1.96 -4.64
N CYS A 60 -7.71 -2.49 -5.30
CA CYS A 60 -9.09 -2.38 -4.85
C CYS A 60 -9.43 -3.40 -3.75
N ILE A 61 -8.78 -4.56 -3.72
CA ILE A 61 -9.11 -5.64 -2.76
C ILE A 61 -8.99 -5.17 -1.30
N PRO A 62 -7.93 -4.45 -0.87
CA PRO A 62 -7.81 -3.95 0.50
C PRO A 62 -8.92 -2.98 0.94
N LEU A 63 -9.60 -2.32 0.01
CA LEU A 63 -10.71 -1.40 0.31
C LEU A 63 -11.91 -2.13 0.94
N PHE A 64 -12.01 -3.44 0.73
CA PHE A 64 -13.09 -4.29 1.24
C PHE A 64 -12.72 -5.05 2.51
N PHE A 65 -11.54 -4.82 3.09
CA PHE A 65 -11.13 -5.48 4.32
C PHE A 65 -12.02 -5.04 5.50
N THR A 66 -12.68 -6.01 6.12
CA THR A 66 -13.64 -5.77 7.22
C THR A 66 -12.98 -5.61 8.59
N ASP A 67 -11.69 -5.87 8.69
CA ASP A 67 -10.93 -5.89 9.94
C ASP A 67 -10.32 -4.53 10.31
N ARG A 68 -10.60 -3.48 9.53
CA ARG A 68 -10.07 -2.13 9.74
C ARG A 68 -10.89 -1.30 10.72
N CYS A 69 -12.21 -1.46 10.73
CA CYS A 69 -13.10 -0.72 11.61
C CYS A 69 -14.44 -1.44 11.80
N LYS A 70 -15.29 -0.94 12.71
CA LYS A 70 -16.64 -1.47 12.91
C LYS A 70 -17.54 -1.02 11.76
N LEU A 71 -17.69 -1.88 10.76
CA LEU A 71 -18.60 -1.65 9.64
C LEU A 71 -20.07 -1.87 10.03
N LYS A 72 -20.98 -1.08 9.44
CA LYS A 72 -22.43 -1.27 9.60
C LYS A 72 -22.95 -2.51 8.86
N CYS A 73 -22.33 -2.84 7.73
CA CYS A 73 -22.70 -3.95 6.84
C CYS A 73 -21.45 -4.73 6.42
N PRO A 74 -20.74 -5.41 7.35
CA PRO A 74 -19.53 -6.17 7.02
C PRO A 74 -19.75 -7.24 5.94
N GLU A 75 -20.93 -7.86 5.90
CA GLU A 75 -21.31 -8.87 4.91
C GLU A 75 -21.26 -8.35 3.46
N LYS A 76 -21.58 -7.07 3.25
CA LYS A 76 -21.52 -6.46 1.92
C LYS A 76 -20.07 -6.19 1.48
N ALA A 77 -19.21 -5.86 2.44
CA ALA A 77 -17.79 -5.67 2.18
C ALA A 77 -17.12 -7.01 1.85
N GLU A 78 -17.45 -8.08 2.59
CA GLU A 78 -16.99 -9.44 2.29
C GLU A 78 -17.44 -9.92 0.90
N GLU A 79 -18.70 -9.68 0.55
CA GLU A 79 -19.20 -10.01 -0.79
C GLU A 79 -18.48 -9.23 -1.89
N GLY A 80 -18.23 -7.94 -1.67
CA GLY A 80 -17.41 -7.13 -2.57
C GLY A 80 -15.98 -7.66 -2.71
N GLN A 81 -15.35 -8.03 -1.60
CA GLN A 81 -14.02 -8.63 -1.59
C GLN A 81 -13.98 -9.94 -2.39
N ARG A 82 -14.97 -10.82 -2.19
CA ARG A 82 -15.11 -12.09 -2.90
C ARG A 82 -15.18 -11.88 -4.41
N LEU A 83 -16.05 -10.97 -4.86
CA LEU A 83 -16.20 -10.64 -6.29
C LEU A 83 -14.90 -10.08 -6.89
N MET A 84 -14.18 -9.24 -6.13
CA MET A 84 -12.89 -8.71 -6.56
C MET A 84 -11.83 -9.80 -6.69
N LEU A 85 -11.76 -10.74 -5.73
CA LEU A 85 -10.83 -11.87 -5.76
C LEU A 85 -11.13 -12.82 -6.93
N GLU A 86 -12.40 -13.12 -7.20
CA GLU A 86 -12.83 -13.94 -8.34
C GLU A 86 -12.46 -13.27 -9.67
N THR A 87 -12.72 -11.97 -9.79
CA THR A 87 -12.36 -11.18 -10.97
C THR A 87 -10.84 -11.20 -11.19
N PHE A 88 -10.06 -11.02 -10.12
CA PHE A 88 -8.61 -11.03 -10.21
C PHE A 88 -8.06 -12.41 -10.58
N SER A 89 -8.58 -13.47 -9.96
CA SER A 89 -8.22 -14.86 -10.26
C SER A 89 -8.49 -15.18 -11.74
N TYR A 90 -9.66 -14.81 -12.25
CA TYR A 90 -10.01 -14.99 -13.65
C TYR A 90 -9.07 -14.22 -14.59
N LEU A 91 -8.78 -12.96 -14.27
CA LEU A 91 -7.85 -12.15 -15.07
C LEU A 91 -6.45 -12.77 -15.12
N LEU A 92 -5.90 -13.16 -13.97
CA LEU A 92 -4.58 -13.77 -13.88
C LEU A 92 -4.53 -15.11 -14.62
N GLY A 93 -5.55 -15.96 -14.49
CA GLY A 93 -5.61 -17.24 -15.21
C GLY A 93 -5.68 -17.07 -16.73
N LYS A 94 -6.23 -15.95 -17.22
CA LYS A 94 -6.25 -15.63 -18.65
C LYS A 94 -4.93 -15.03 -19.14
N MET A 95 -4.30 -14.17 -18.34
CA MET A 95 -3.10 -13.43 -18.73
C MET A 95 -1.80 -14.21 -18.49
N HIS A 96 -1.77 -15.05 -17.45
CA HIS A 96 -0.62 -15.84 -17.01
C HIS A 96 -1.01 -17.32 -16.80
N PRO A 97 -1.50 -18.01 -17.84
CA PRO A 97 -1.99 -19.40 -17.69
C PRO A 97 -0.91 -20.39 -17.22
N GLU A 98 0.37 -20.08 -17.46
CA GLU A 98 1.52 -20.90 -17.07
C GLU A 98 1.93 -20.72 -15.60
N ASP A 99 1.37 -19.74 -14.89
CA ASP A 99 1.70 -19.44 -13.49
C ASP A 99 0.44 -19.60 -12.59
N PRO A 100 0.09 -20.83 -12.20
CA PRO A 100 -1.09 -21.07 -11.37
C PRO A 100 -0.96 -20.49 -9.96
N MET A 101 0.26 -20.16 -9.52
CA MET A 101 0.53 -19.60 -8.19
C MET A 101 0.54 -18.07 -8.16
N ARG A 102 0.39 -17.41 -9.32
CA ARG A 102 0.40 -15.94 -9.47
C ARG A 102 -0.54 -15.24 -8.50
N LEU A 103 -1.76 -15.76 -8.34
CA LEU A 103 -2.74 -15.20 -7.41
C LEU A 103 -2.21 -15.21 -5.98
N ALA A 104 -1.72 -16.35 -5.51
CA ALA A 104 -1.17 -16.48 -4.16
C ALA A 104 0.01 -15.54 -3.93
N GLN A 105 0.93 -15.44 -4.90
CA GLN A 105 2.06 -14.51 -4.86
C GLN A 105 1.60 -13.05 -4.72
N CYS A 106 0.55 -12.64 -5.45
CA CYS A 106 0.00 -11.30 -5.33
C CYS A 106 -0.67 -11.07 -3.97
N LEU A 107 -1.39 -12.06 -3.43
CA LEU A 107 -2.07 -11.95 -2.13
C LEU A 107 -1.09 -11.85 -0.96
N LEU A 108 0.12 -12.41 -1.09
CA LEU A 108 1.19 -12.29 -0.08
C LEU A 108 1.64 -10.83 0.13
N LEU A 109 1.37 -9.93 -0.81
CA LEU A 109 1.63 -8.50 -0.61
C LEU A 109 0.77 -7.88 0.49
N PHE A 110 -0.44 -8.39 0.74
CA PHE A 110 -1.35 -7.74 1.69
C PHE A 110 -0.87 -7.79 3.15
N PRO A 111 -0.36 -8.92 3.67
CA PRO A 111 0.33 -8.94 4.95
C PRO A 111 1.49 -7.93 5.02
N GLU A 112 2.34 -7.85 3.98
CA GLU A 112 3.49 -6.96 3.97
C GLU A 112 3.09 -5.47 3.97
N LEU A 113 2.09 -5.12 3.15
CA LEU A 113 1.47 -3.80 3.13
C LEU A 113 0.81 -3.46 4.48
N ARG A 114 0.25 -4.44 5.17
CA ARG A 114 -0.32 -4.25 6.50
C ARG A 114 0.76 -3.96 7.53
N SER A 115 1.90 -4.66 7.49
CA SER A 115 3.05 -4.36 8.34
C SER A 115 3.56 -2.93 8.10
N CYS A 116 3.67 -2.51 6.84
CA CYS A 116 4.03 -1.12 6.50
C CYS A 116 3.00 -0.11 7.04
N SER A 117 1.71 -0.41 6.92
CA SER A 117 0.63 0.43 7.45
C SER A 117 0.70 0.60 8.96
N ILE A 118 1.08 -0.45 9.71
CA ILE A 118 1.25 -0.37 11.17
C ILE A 118 2.43 0.54 11.54
N LEU A 119 3.56 0.39 10.84
CA LEU A 119 4.73 1.26 11.02
C LEU A 119 4.38 2.72 10.72
N PHE A 120 3.66 2.96 9.63
CA PHE A 120 3.21 4.30 9.26
C PHE A 120 2.28 4.93 10.32
N SER A 121 1.29 4.18 10.83
CA SER A 121 0.41 4.68 11.90
C SER A 121 1.16 5.02 13.18
N LYS A 122 2.25 4.31 13.50
CA LYS A 122 3.12 4.65 14.64
C LYS A 122 3.89 5.94 14.40
N GLU A 123 4.37 6.18 13.18
CA GLU A 123 4.99 7.46 12.83
C GLU A 123 4.01 8.62 12.90
N GLU A 124 2.80 8.41 12.40
CA GLU A 124 1.70 9.37 12.43
C GLU A 124 1.32 9.78 13.85
N GLU A 125 1.22 8.82 14.78
CA GLU A 125 0.97 9.09 16.20
C GLU A 125 2.11 9.94 16.80
N ASN A 126 3.37 9.55 16.56
CA ASN A 126 4.54 10.31 17.03
C ASN A 126 4.59 11.72 16.45
N PHE A 127 4.26 11.85 15.16
CA PHE A 127 4.26 13.12 14.45
C PHE A 127 3.16 14.04 14.97
N THR A 128 1.96 13.50 15.19
CA THR A 128 0.85 14.21 15.81
C THR A 128 1.27 14.70 17.20
N VAL A 129 1.76 13.84 18.10
CA VAL A 129 2.20 14.24 19.45
C VAL A 129 3.30 15.31 19.42
N THR A 130 4.25 15.22 18.49
CA THR A 130 5.42 16.12 18.45
C THR A 130 5.11 17.49 17.86
N TRP A 131 4.15 17.55 16.92
CA TRP A 131 3.90 18.72 16.07
C TRP A 131 2.49 19.30 16.21
N ASN A 132 1.58 18.69 16.96
CA ASN A 132 0.17 19.14 17.09
C ASN A 132 0.04 20.64 17.39
N ASP A 133 0.89 21.17 18.27
CA ASP A 133 0.84 22.57 18.71
C ASP A 133 1.79 23.48 17.92
N LYS A 134 2.55 22.93 16.97
CA LYS A 134 3.63 23.62 16.23
C LYS A 134 3.28 23.87 14.78
N VAL A 135 2.41 23.06 14.19
CA VAL A 135 2.05 23.10 12.77
C VAL A 135 0.55 22.91 12.62
N ASN A 136 -0.10 23.81 11.87
CA ASN A 136 -1.49 23.64 11.47
C ASN A 136 -1.55 22.70 10.26
N PHE A 137 -2.04 21.48 10.44
CA PHE A 137 -2.21 20.55 9.32
C PHE A 137 -3.47 20.84 8.51
N PRO A 138 -3.48 20.50 7.21
CA PRO A 138 -4.70 20.47 6.41
C PRO A 138 -5.80 19.62 7.10
N PRO A 139 -7.06 20.08 7.13
CA PRO A 139 -8.16 19.36 7.80
C PRO A 139 -8.31 17.91 7.35
N LEU A 140 -8.09 17.65 6.06
CA LEU A 140 -8.17 16.29 5.50
C LEU A 140 -7.14 15.33 6.13
N LEU A 141 -5.94 15.80 6.49
CA LEU A 141 -4.97 14.93 7.15
C LEU A 141 -5.45 14.53 8.54
N TYR A 142 -6.03 15.47 9.30
CA TYR A 142 -6.63 15.12 10.59
C TYR A 142 -7.78 14.11 10.44
N GLU A 143 -8.61 14.23 9.41
CA GLU A 143 -9.70 13.27 9.16
C GLU A 143 -9.19 11.87 8.79
N LEU A 144 -8.10 11.79 8.02
CA LEU A 144 -7.49 10.52 7.63
C LEU A 144 -6.74 9.85 8.79
N TRP A 145 -6.17 10.66 9.68
CA TRP A 145 -5.32 10.24 10.81
C TRP A 145 -6.08 10.05 12.14
N SER A 146 -7.32 10.52 12.22
CA SER A 146 -8.18 10.33 13.40
C SER A 146 -9.04 9.08 13.19
N PRO A 147 -8.73 7.93 13.83
CA PRO A 147 -9.49 6.69 13.70
C PRO A 147 -10.91 6.76 14.27
#